data_AF-H8FQ44-F1
#
_entry.id   AF-H8FQ44-F1
#
_cell.length_a   1.000
_cell.length_b   1.000
_cell.length_c   1.000
_cell.angle_alpha   90.00
_cell.angle_beta   90.00
_cell.angle_gamma   90.00
#
_symmetry.space_group_name_H-M   'P 1'
#
loop_
_entity.id
_entity.type
_entity.pdbx_description
1 polymer ?
#
loop_
_entity_poly.entity_id
_entity_poly.type
_entity_poly.pdbx_seq_one_letter_code
_entity_poly.pdbx_strand_id
1 'polypeptide(L)'
;MRKNLVINFIFISVTLSSCSSFPDSEIQSKENSATLPLDVGNGIGSQFGNYPAQPEGEARGPLGERCVVVNWDRPLTKELALRLQSVSCDSKDLPPGKMAAREISRTVIPLSESNVKY
;
A
#
# COMPACT_ATOMS: atom_id res chain seq x y z
N MET A 1 8.61 -75.05 16.36
CA MET A 1 9.44 -74.86 15.15
C MET A 1 9.36 -73.39 14.74
N ARG A 2 10.52 -72.75 14.53
CA ARG A 2 10.66 -71.32 14.17
C ARG A 2 10.25 -71.06 12.71
N LYS A 3 9.71 -69.87 12.41
CA LYS A 3 9.71 -69.12 11.12
C LYS A 3 9.05 -67.75 11.39
N ASN A 4 9.82 -66.70 11.66
CA ASN A 4 10.41 -65.72 10.73
C ASN A 4 9.41 -64.77 10.05
N LEU A 5 9.67 -63.47 10.31
CA LEU A 5 9.58 -62.31 9.41
C LEU A 5 8.18 -61.75 9.10
N VAL A 6 7.91 -60.49 9.48
CA VAL A 6 8.11 -59.27 8.66
C VAL A 6 8.02 -58.06 9.61
N ILE A 7 9.09 -57.26 9.69
CA ILE A 7 9.10 -55.96 10.35
C ILE A 7 8.70 -54.94 9.29
N ASN A 8 7.52 -54.34 9.44
CA ASN A 8 7.10 -53.20 8.62
C ASN A 8 7.13 -51.95 9.50
N PHE A 9 8.04 -51.04 9.16
CA PHE A 9 8.23 -49.76 9.84
C PHE A 9 6.99 -48.89 9.63
N ILE A 10 6.22 -48.65 10.71
CA ILE A 10 5.18 -47.63 10.73
C ILE A 10 5.79 -46.40 11.42
N PHE A 11 6.04 -45.36 10.63
CA PHE A 11 6.31 -44.01 11.10
C PHE A 11 5.07 -43.47 11.80
N ILE A 12 5.15 -43.25 13.11
CA ILE A 12 4.11 -42.54 13.87
C ILE A 12 4.70 -41.20 14.32
N SER A 13 4.12 -40.13 13.76
CA SER A 13 4.49 -38.74 13.96
C SER A 13 4.32 -38.31 15.42
N VAL A 14 5.36 -37.66 15.95
CA VAL A 14 5.33 -36.97 17.25
C VAL A 14 4.52 -35.67 17.09
N THR A 15 3.32 -35.62 17.66
CA THR A 15 2.58 -34.36 17.82
C THR A 15 2.98 -33.70 19.14
N LEU A 16 3.84 -32.69 19.09
CA LEU A 16 4.10 -31.79 20.21
C LEU A 16 2.88 -30.86 20.39
N SER A 17 2.15 -31.07 21.49
CA SER A 17 1.15 -30.11 21.97
C SER A 17 1.90 -28.95 22.64
N SER A 18 2.11 -27.85 21.91
CA SER A 18 2.56 -26.60 22.51
C SER A 18 1.37 -25.89 23.14
N CYS A 19 1.35 -25.91 24.47
CA CYS A 19 0.54 -25.06 25.32
C CYS A 19 1.23 -23.68 25.39
N SER A 20 0.58 -22.63 24.89
CA SER A 20 1.01 -21.25 25.10
C SER A 20 -0.20 -20.44 25.53
N SER A 21 -0.42 -20.38 26.84
CA SER A 21 -1.29 -19.40 27.47
C SER A 21 -0.59 -18.05 27.43
N PHE A 22 -1.07 -17.13 26.59
CA PHE A 22 -0.62 -15.73 26.62
C PHE A 22 -1.45 -15.00 27.68
N PRO A 23 -0.83 -14.31 28.65
CA PRO A 23 -1.55 -13.38 29.50
C PRO A 23 -1.89 -12.14 28.68
N ASP A 24 -3.18 -11.79 28.64
CA ASP A 24 -3.68 -10.53 28.09
C ASP A 24 -3.11 -9.35 28.88
N SER A 25 -2.04 -8.75 28.38
CA SER A 25 -1.65 -7.38 28.75
C SER A 25 -2.57 -6.42 28.01
N GLU A 26 -3.67 -6.01 28.67
CA GLU A 26 -4.44 -4.82 28.28
C GLU A 26 -3.57 -3.57 28.47
N ILE A 27 -2.72 -3.27 27.49
CA ILE A 27 -2.22 -1.90 27.29
C ILE A 27 -3.24 -1.17 26.43
N GLN A 28 -4.08 -0.46 27.15
CA GLN A 28 -4.91 0.66 26.75
C GLN A 28 -4.27 1.53 25.63
N SER A 29 -4.66 1.31 24.38
CA SER A 29 -4.53 2.33 23.32
C SER A 29 -5.89 2.98 23.13
N LYS A 30 -6.08 4.09 23.84
CA LYS A 30 -7.12 5.09 23.54
C LYS A 30 -6.78 5.64 22.16
N GLU A 31 -7.29 4.98 21.12
CA GLU A 31 -7.18 5.41 19.73
C GLU A 31 -8.01 6.68 19.60
N ASN A 32 -7.38 7.81 19.90
CA ASN A 32 -7.82 9.10 19.42
C ASN A 32 -7.58 9.05 17.91
N SER A 33 -8.51 8.40 17.19
CA SER A 33 -8.57 8.36 15.76
C SER A 33 -8.84 9.79 15.30
N ALA A 34 -7.80 10.61 15.33
CA ALA A 34 -7.74 11.86 14.60
C ALA A 34 -7.95 11.43 13.15
N THR A 35 -9.18 11.58 12.67
CA THR A 35 -9.56 11.38 11.28
C THR A 35 -8.57 12.19 10.46
N LEU A 36 -7.54 11.52 9.95
CA LEU A 36 -6.59 12.15 9.06
C LEU A 36 -7.42 12.70 7.90
N PRO A 37 -7.21 13.94 7.48
CA PRO A 37 -7.94 14.48 6.35
C PRO A 37 -7.47 13.75 5.09
N LEU A 38 -8.08 12.59 4.84
CA LEU A 38 -8.01 11.86 3.58
C LEU A 38 -8.78 12.62 2.49
N ASP A 39 -9.65 13.54 2.91
CA ASP A 39 -10.44 14.36 2.03
C ASP A 39 -9.64 15.59 1.59
N VAL A 40 -9.10 15.50 0.39
CA VAL A 40 -8.45 16.60 -0.30
C VAL A 40 -9.57 17.46 -0.90
N GLY A 41 -10.04 18.42 -0.09
CA GLY A 41 -11.16 19.35 -0.33
C GLY A 41 -11.73 19.39 -1.75
N ASN A 42 -12.71 18.52 -2.05
CA ASN A 42 -13.54 18.58 -3.26
C ASN A 42 -12.79 18.73 -4.60
N GLY A 43 -11.52 18.28 -4.68
CA GLY A 43 -10.70 18.44 -5.88
C GLY A 43 -10.13 19.86 -6.11
N ILE A 44 -10.31 20.78 -5.15
CA ILE A 44 -9.60 22.06 -5.12
C ILE A 44 -8.30 21.80 -4.33
N GLY A 45 -7.18 22.28 -4.86
CA GLY A 45 -5.83 21.97 -4.38
C GLY A 45 -5.64 22.05 -2.86
N SER A 46 -4.57 21.43 -2.37
CA SER A 46 -4.30 21.40 -0.93
C SER A 46 -4.25 22.83 -0.35
N GLN A 47 -4.78 23.02 0.86
CA GLN A 47 -4.71 24.29 1.59
C GLN A 47 -3.27 24.79 1.82
N PHE A 48 -2.27 23.92 1.59
CA PHE A 48 -0.84 24.20 1.65
C PHE A 48 -0.18 24.29 0.25
N GLY A 49 -0.98 24.43 -0.82
CA GLY A 49 -0.51 24.48 -2.20
C GLY A 49 -0.50 23.11 -2.88
N ASN A 50 -0.28 23.11 -4.20
CA ASN A 50 -0.08 21.89 -4.98
C ASN A 50 1.36 21.41 -4.79
N TYR A 51 1.53 20.23 -4.22
CA TYR A 51 2.84 19.58 -4.14
C TYR A 51 3.29 19.13 -5.53
N PRO A 52 4.60 19.19 -5.83
CA PRO A 52 5.10 18.77 -7.13
C PRO A 52 4.85 17.28 -7.35
N ALA A 53 4.37 16.96 -8.54
CA ALA A 53 4.29 15.60 -9.04
C ALA A 53 5.70 15.00 -9.18
N GLN A 54 5.88 13.78 -8.69
CA GLN A 54 7.10 13.01 -8.88
C GLN A 54 6.85 11.80 -9.77
N PRO A 55 7.51 11.69 -10.93
CA PRO A 55 7.43 10.50 -11.75
C PRO A 55 7.94 9.29 -10.97
N GLU A 56 7.12 8.25 -10.88
CA GLU A 56 7.51 6.98 -10.26
C GLU A 56 7.95 5.96 -11.30
N GLY A 57 7.35 6.02 -12.50
CA GLY A 57 7.69 5.13 -13.59
C GLY A 57 6.69 5.15 -14.73
N GLU A 58 6.76 4.13 -15.57
CA GLU A 58 5.85 3.93 -16.69
C GLU A 58 5.07 2.62 -16.53
N ALA A 59 3.84 2.63 -16.99
CA ALA A 59 2.96 1.48 -17.06
C ALA A 59 2.34 1.37 -18.46
N ARG A 60 1.68 0.24 -18.72
CA ARG A 60 0.87 0.04 -19.92
C ARG A 60 -0.59 -0.05 -19.52
N GLY A 61 -1.43 0.70 -20.22
CA GLY A 61 -2.86 0.58 -20.06
C GLY A 61 -3.43 -0.66 -20.76
N PRO A 62 -4.73 -0.93 -20.59
CA PRO A 62 -5.37 -2.15 -21.09
C PRO A 62 -5.29 -2.34 -22.61
N LEU A 63 -5.14 -1.24 -23.37
CA LEU A 63 -5.04 -1.25 -24.82
C LEU A 63 -3.58 -1.11 -25.30
N GLY A 64 -2.61 -1.22 -24.38
CA GLY A 64 -1.17 -1.09 -24.66
C GLY A 64 -0.67 0.36 -24.73
N GLU A 65 -1.53 1.35 -24.44
CA GLU A 65 -1.16 2.75 -24.40
C GLU A 65 -0.08 3.02 -23.35
N ARG A 66 0.80 3.97 -23.64
CA ARG A 66 1.83 4.39 -22.68
C ARG A 66 1.15 5.18 -21.58
N CYS A 67 1.49 4.83 -20.35
CA CYS A 67 1.01 5.51 -19.17
C CYS A 67 2.19 5.92 -18.30
N VAL A 68 2.13 7.14 -17.77
CA VAL A 68 3.10 7.65 -16.80
C VAL A 68 2.48 7.59 -15.42
N VAL A 69 3.17 6.97 -14.47
CA VAL A 69 2.77 6.90 -13.06
C VAL A 69 3.43 8.04 -12.31
N VAL A 70 2.62 8.78 -11.56
CA VAL A 70 3.04 9.99 -10.87
C VAL A 70 2.53 9.96 -9.44
N ASN A 71 3.44 10.19 -8.50
CA ASN A 71 3.17 10.35 -7.09
C ASN A 71 3.02 11.81 -6.71
N TRP A 72 2.11 12.06 -5.78
CA TRP A 72 1.87 13.35 -5.17
C TRP A 72 1.84 13.14 -3.66
N ASP A 73 2.91 13.54 -2.98
CA ASP A 73 2.98 13.42 -1.52
C ASP A 73 2.53 14.72 -0.86
N ARG A 74 1.68 14.63 0.16
CA ARG A 74 1.12 15.79 0.86
C ARG A 74 1.28 15.61 2.36
N PRO A 75 1.99 16.49 3.09
CA PRO A 75 2.05 16.43 4.55
C PRO A 75 0.63 16.48 5.14
N LEU A 76 0.38 15.60 6.09
CA LEU A 76 -0.82 15.61 6.94
C LEU A 76 -0.49 16.14 8.33
N THR A 77 0.66 15.72 8.87
CA THR A 77 1.22 16.17 10.16
C THR A 77 2.72 16.41 10.01
N LYS A 78 3.44 16.59 11.13
CA LYS A 78 4.90 16.70 11.14
C LYS A 78 5.60 15.35 10.89
N GLU A 79 4.86 14.26 10.96
CA GLU A 79 5.38 12.88 10.91
C GLU A 79 4.77 12.07 9.76
N LEU A 80 3.65 12.51 9.17
CA LEU A 80 2.89 11.76 8.18
C LEU A 80 2.63 12.57 6.90
N ALA A 81 2.59 11.87 5.77
CA ALA A 81 2.13 12.37 4.48
C ALA A 81 1.11 11.42 3.83
N LEU A 82 0.22 11.97 3.01
CA LEU A 82 -0.63 11.22 2.10
C LEU A 82 0.07 11.15 0.74
N ARG A 83 0.41 9.94 0.29
CA ARG A 83 0.83 9.66 -1.09
C ARG A 83 -0.38 9.36 -1.94
N LEU A 84 -0.64 10.19 -2.94
CA LEU A 84 -1.61 9.93 -4.00
C LEU A 84 -0.84 9.45 -5.23
N GLN A 85 -1.17 8.27 -5.71
CA GLN A 85 -0.63 7.74 -6.95
C GLN A 85 -1.66 7.91 -8.06
N SER A 86 -1.23 8.48 -9.17
CA SER A 86 -2.05 8.69 -10.37
C SER A 86 -1.36 8.13 -11.59
N VAL A 87 -2.14 7.78 -12.60
CA VAL A 87 -1.64 7.37 -13.89
C VAL A 87 -2.24 8.25 -14.97
N SER A 88 -1.38 8.77 -15.85
CA SER A 88 -1.75 9.55 -17.03
C SER A 88 -1.39 8.75 -18.27
N CYS A 89 -2.40 8.37 -19.06
CA CYS A 89 -2.24 7.55 -20.26
C CYS A 89 -2.47 8.33 -21.54
N ASP A 90 -1.73 7.99 -22.59
CA ASP A 90 -2.04 8.44 -23.94
C ASP A 90 -3.45 7.98 -24.32
N SER A 91 -4.25 8.88 -24.89
CA SER A 91 -5.61 8.56 -25.32
C SER A 91 -5.81 9.00 -26.77
N LYS A 92 -6.38 8.08 -27.57
CA LYS A 92 -6.82 8.39 -28.95
C LYS A 92 -8.15 9.15 -28.97
N ASP A 93 -8.88 9.12 -27.86
CA ASP A 93 -10.21 9.74 -27.72
C ASP A 93 -10.11 11.18 -27.25
N LEU A 94 -8.92 11.61 -26.78
CA LEU A 94 -8.64 12.98 -26.37
C LEU A 94 -7.89 13.74 -27.47
N PRO A 95 -8.07 15.07 -27.56
CA PRO A 95 -7.29 15.90 -28.46
C PRO A 95 -5.77 15.72 -28.29
N PRO A 96 -4.97 15.89 -29.36
CA PRO A 96 -3.50 15.78 -29.28
C PRO A 96 -2.92 16.65 -28.16
N GLY A 97 -1.96 16.08 -27.42
CA GLY A 97 -1.32 16.73 -26.27
C GLY A 97 -2.11 16.63 -24.96
N LYS A 98 -3.28 16.00 -24.94
CA LYS A 98 -4.01 15.67 -23.72
C LYS A 98 -3.85 14.19 -23.35
N MET A 99 -3.81 13.92 -22.06
CA MET A 99 -3.74 12.57 -21.51
C MET A 99 -4.95 12.30 -20.62
N ALA A 100 -5.38 11.05 -20.57
CA ALA A 100 -6.41 10.60 -19.65
C ALA A 100 -5.77 10.26 -18.31
N ALA A 101 -6.12 10.98 -17.25
CA ALA A 101 -5.59 10.75 -15.91
C ALA A 101 -6.62 10.04 -15.01
N ARG A 102 -6.17 9.09 -14.20
CA ARG A 102 -6.96 8.50 -13.12
C ARG A 102 -6.11 8.27 -11.87
N GLU A 103 -6.76 8.35 -10.72
CA GLU A 103 -6.15 7.95 -9.46
C GLU A 103 -6.04 6.43 -9.38
N ILE A 104 -4.93 5.93 -8.84
CA ILE A 104 -4.68 4.50 -8.61
C ILE A 104 -4.82 4.18 -7.13
N SER A 105 -4.21 5.00 -6.26
CA SER A 105 -4.19 4.73 -4.83
C SER A 105 -3.99 5.99 -3.99
N ARG A 106 -4.39 5.88 -2.71
CA ARG A 106 -4.10 6.85 -1.65
C ARG A 106 -3.60 6.09 -0.44
N THR A 107 -2.43 6.45 0.05
CA THR A 107 -1.79 5.77 1.17
C THR A 107 -1.16 6.77 2.12
N VAL A 108 -1.36 6.60 3.43
CA VAL A 108 -0.63 7.37 4.43
C VAL A 108 0.75 6.73 4.61
N ILE A 109 1.79 7.54 4.46
CA ILE A 109 3.19 7.15 4.60
C ILE A 109 3.86 8.01 5.68
N PRO A 110 4.95 7.53 6.31
CA PRO A 110 5.81 8.39 7.11
C PRO A 110 6.35 9.57 6.28
N LEU A 111 6.42 10.76 6.87
CA LEU A 111 6.95 11.96 6.21
C LEU A 111 8.41 11.76 5.77
N SER A 112 9.16 10.92 6.48
CA SER A 112 10.54 10.51 6.13
C SER A 112 10.63 9.73 4.81
N GLU A 113 9.54 9.16 4.32
CA GLU A 113 9.45 8.43 3.04
C GLU A 113 8.86 9.30 1.91
N SER A 114 8.47 10.54 2.23
CA SER A 114 7.94 11.50 1.27
C SER A 114 9.04 11.99 0.32
N ASN A 115 8.70 12.15 -0.95
CA ASN A 115 9.58 12.77 -1.94
C ASN A 115 9.53 14.32 -1.89
N VAL A 116 8.68 14.90 -1.03
CA VAL A 116 8.61 16.35 -0.84
C VAL A 116 9.83 16.82 -0.07
N LYS A 117 10.58 17.74 -0.66
CA LYS A 117 11.66 18.48 0.01
C LYS A 117 11.06 19.79 0.56
N TYR A 118 11.27 20.04 1.86
CA TYR A 118 10.86 21.27 2.55
C TYR A 118 12.01 22.25 2.63
#